data_AF-A0A7R9W5Q0-F1
#
_entry.id   AF-A0A7R9W5Q0-F1
#
_cell.length_a   1.000
_cell.length_b   1.000
_cell.length_c   1.000
_cell.angle_alpha   90.00
_cell.angle_beta   90.00
_cell.angle_gamma   90.00
#
_symmetry.space_group_name_H-M   'P 1'
#
loop_
_entity.id
_entity.type
_entity.pdbx_description
1 polymer ?
#
loop_
_entity_poly.entity_id
_entity_poly.type
_entity_poly.pdbx_seq_one_letter_code
_entity_poly.pdbx_strand_id
1 'polypeptide(L)'
;AIYDGADAIMLSAESAAGLYPEEAVMMQQRIINRVESDPHYQQYLQSFEPEHDGSSAAAIILAARQISRTVNAKAIVSFTVGGTTAIRASKKRPDVPILA
;
A
#
# COMPACT_ATOMS: atom_id res chain seq x y z
N ALA A 1 6.30 4.10 12.02
CA ALA A 1 5.17 3.25 11.59
C ALA A 1 5.07 3.16 10.06
N ILE A 2 4.79 4.27 9.35
CA ILE A 2 4.60 4.25 7.89
C ILE A 2 5.91 3.92 7.16
N TYR A 3 7.01 4.57 7.54
CA TYR A 3 8.37 4.23 7.07
C TYR A 3 8.75 2.77 7.35
N ASP A 4 8.24 2.21 8.45
CA ASP A 4 8.48 0.81 8.84
C ASP A 4 7.60 -0.18 8.04
N GLY A 5 6.74 0.32 7.14
CA GLY A 5 5.95 -0.49 6.23
C GLY A 5 4.62 -1.00 6.78
N ALA A 6 4.08 -0.36 7.84
CA ALA A 6 2.78 -0.72 8.40
C ALA A 6 1.65 -0.57 7.35
N ASP A 7 0.80 -1.59 7.23
CA ASP A 7 -0.39 -1.57 6.34
C ASP A 7 -1.51 -0.67 6.85
N ALA A 8 -1.56 -0.46 8.16
CA ALA A 8 -2.55 0.36 8.81
C ALA A 8 -1.97 0.99 10.09
N ILE A 9 -2.55 2.12 10.47
CA ILE A 9 -2.34 2.77 11.76
C ILE A 9 -3.69 3.05 12.40
N MET A 10 -3.73 3.01 13.73
CA MET A 10 -4.97 3.01 14.51
C MET A 10 -5.02 4.20 15.46
N LEU A 11 -6.15 4.90 15.46
CA LEU A 11 -6.55 5.81 16.52
C LEU A 11 -7.40 5.03 17.53
N SER A 12 -7.15 5.27 18.82
CA SER A 12 -7.87 4.61 19.91
C SER A 12 -8.79 5.61 20.61
N ALA A 13 -8.35 6.17 21.74
CA ALA A 13 -9.12 7.14 22.50
C ALA A 13 -9.32 8.45 21.72
N GLU A 14 -8.41 8.79 20.82
CA GLU A 14 -8.44 10.00 20.01
C GLU A 14 -9.72 10.11 19.19
N SER A 15 -10.14 9.00 18.56
CA SER A 15 -11.39 8.93 17.78
C SER A 15 -12.58 8.45 18.59
N ALA A 16 -12.38 7.67 19.66
CA ALA A 16 -13.48 7.08 20.43
C ALA A 16 -14.09 8.03 21.46
N ALA A 17 -13.27 8.83 22.15
CA ALA A 17 -13.69 9.69 23.25
C ALA A 17 -12.97 11.05 23.29
N GLY A 18 -12.13 11.35 22.31
CA GLY A 18 -11.40 12.61 22.20
C GLY A 18 -12.34 13.77 21.89
N LEU A 19 -11.88 14.98 22.21
CA LEU A 19 -12.61 16.22 21.93
C LEU A 19 -12.61 16.61 20.44
N TYR A 20 -11.71 16.01 19.65
CA TYR A 20 -11.43 16.35 18.25
C TYR A 20 -11.25 15.09 17.37
N PRO A 21 -12.28 14.20 17.29
CA PRO A 21 -12.13 12.92 16.61
C PRO A 21 -11.95 13.06 15.10
N GLU A 22 -12.61 14.03 14.47
CA GLU A 22 -12.47 14.30 13.02
C GLU A 22 -11.08 14.85 12.70
N GLU A 23 -10.61 15.83 13.49
CA GLU A 23 -9.29 16.43 13.30
C GLU A 23 -8.17 15.42 13.53
N ALA A 24 -8.34 14.48 14.46
CA ALA A 24 -7.39 13.38 14.66
C ALA A 24 -7.26 12.53 13.39
N VAL A 25 -8.38 12.13 12.78
CA VAL A 25 -8.39 11.37 11.52
C VAL A 25 -7.80 12.19 10.37
N MET A 26 -8.18 13.46 10.24
CA MET A 26 -7.63 14.34 9.20
C MET A 26 -6.12 14.55 9.36
N MET A 27 -5.64 14.69 10.59
CA MET A 27 -4.21 14.82 10.88
C MET A 27 -3.47 13.54 10.51
N GLN A 28 -4.03 12.38 10.88
CA GLN A 28 -3.48 11.08 10.49
C GLN A 28 -3.39 10.94 8.96
N GLN A 29 -4.44 11.28 8.23
CA GLN A 29 -4.44 11.25 6.76
C GLN A 29 -3.38 12.19 6.16
N ARG A 30 -3.23 13.40 6.70
CA ARG A 30 -2.20 14.35 6.24
C ARG A 30 -0.78 13.81 6.46
N ILE A 31 -0.54 13.16 7.60
CA ILE A 31 0.75 12.53 7.90
C ILE A 31 1.02 11.39 6.92
N ILE A 32 0.03 10.51 6.68
CA ILE A 32 0.15 9.41 5.70
C ILE A 32 0.53 9.95 4.33
N ASN A 33 -0.27 10.88 3.79
CA ASN A 33 -0.03 11.46 2.47
C ASN A 33 1.34 12.15 2.37
N ARG A 34 1.79 12.82 3.45
CA ARG A 34 3.07 13.52 3.47
C ARG A 34 4.26 12.56 3.45
N VAL A 35 4.14 11.41 4.13
CA VAL A 35 5.18 10.36 4.13
C VAL A 35 5.17 9.60 2.81
N GLU A 36 4.00 9.21 2.32
CA GLU A 36 3.89 8.45 1.07
C GLU A 36 4.33 9.25 -0.16
N SER A 37 4.22 10.57 -0.13
CA SER A 37 4.74 11.47 -1.18
C SER A 37 6.24 11.76 -1.07
N ASP A 38 6.93 11.30 -0.02
CA ASP A 38 8.37 11.51 0.13
C ASP A 38 9.14 10.65 -0.91
N PRO A 39 9.99 11.26 -1.76
CA PRO A 39 10.80 10.52 -2.72
C PRO A 39 11.69 9.46 -2.08
N HIS A 40 12.20 9.68 -0.87
CA HIS A 40 13.01 8.70 -0.16
C HIS A 40 12.19 7.50 0.29
N TYR A 41 10.93 7.71 0.69
CA TYR A 41 10.01 6.61 0.99
C TYR A 41 9.69 5.80 -0.26
N GLN A 42 9.44 6.46 -1.39
CA GLN A 42 9.19 5.79 -2.67
C GLN A 42 10.40 4.97 -3.13
N GLN A 43 11.62 5.50 -3.00
CA GLN A 43 12.85 4.77 -3.30
C GLN A 43 13.03 3.55 -2.38
N TYR A 44 12.77 3.72 -1.08
CA TYR A 44 12.79 2.62 -0.12
C TYR A 44 11.81 1.50 -0.52
N LEU A 45 10.57 1.82 -0.86
CA LEU A 45 9.57 0.83 -1.33
C LEU A 45 9.95 0.16 -2.66
N GLN A 46 10.69 0.86 -3.52
CA GLN A 46 11.22 0.26 -4.75
C GLN A 46 12.35 -0.72 -4.48
N SER A 47 13.20 -0.44 -3.49
CA SER A 47 14.25 -1.35 -3.03
C SER A 47 13.72 -2.55 -2.23
N PHE A 48 12.48 -2.44 -1.73
CA PHE A 48 11.84 -3.52 -1.01
C PHE A 48 11.43 -4.65 -1.96
N GLU A 49 12.14 -5.78 -1.86
CA GLU A 49 11.78 -7.04 -2.50
C GLU A 49 11.22 -8.01 -1.45
N PRO A 50 9.88 -8.17 -1.35
CA PRO A 50 9.32 -9.14 -0.43
C PRO A 50 9.64 -10.54 -0.92
N GLU A 51 9.94 -11.44 0.04
CA GLU A 51 10.16 -12.87 -0.17
C GLU A 51 9.17 -13.46 -1.19
N HIS A 52 9.71 -14.26 -2.11
CA HIS A 52 8.95 -14.97 -3.13
C HIS A 52 8.66 -16.38 -2.67
N ASP A 53 7.38 -16.77 -2.68
CA ASP A 53 6.94 -18.15 -2.44
C ASP A 53 7.16 -19.07 -3.66
N GLY A 54 7.75 -18.56 -4.74
CA GLY A 54 8.01 -19.28 -5.99
C GLY A 54 6.75 -19.60 -6.80
N SER A 55 5.57 -19.13 -6.39
CA SER A 55 4.31 -19.46 -7.07
C SER A 55 4.13 -18.67 -8.38
N SER A 56 3.43 -19.27 -9.34
CA SER A 56 3.03 -18.58 -10.58
C SER A 56 2.21 -17.31 -10.29
N ALA A 57 1.40 -17.32 -9.23
CA ALA A 57 0.63 -16.15 -8.80
C ALA A 57 1.56 -14.99 -8.38
N ALA A 58 2.61 -15.28 -7.59
CA ALA A 58 3.59 -14.27 -7.21
C ALA A 58 4.35 -13.71 -8.41
N ALA A 59 4.71 -14.55 -9.38
CA ALA A 59 5.38 -14.13 -10.60
C ALA A 59 4.49 -13.20 -11.46
N ILE A 60 3.21 -13.54 -11.62
CA ILE A 60 2.25 -12.71 -12.37
C ILE A 60 2.07 -11.34 -11.71
N ILE A 61 1.99 -11.30 -10.37
CA ILE A 61 1.81 -10.04 -9.63
C ILE A 61 3.07 -9.16 -9.75
N LEU A 62 4.26 -9.76 -9.69
CA LEU A 62 5.51 -9.03 -9.91
C LEU A 62 5.56 -8.44 -11.32
N ALA A 63 5.17 -9.23 -12.33
CA ALA A 63 5.06 -8.75 -13.70
C ALA A 63 4.03 -7.62 -13.82
N ALA A 64 2.87 -7.72 -13.17
CA ALA A 64 1.84 -6.68 -13.18
C ALA A 64 2.36 -5.35 -12.59
N ARG A 65 3.11 -5.39 -11.48
CA ARG A 65 3.78 -4.21 -10.89
C ARG A 65 4.80 -3.59 -11.85
N GLN A 66 5.58 -4.42 -12.54
CA GLN A 66 6.57 -3.92 -13.50
C GLN A 66 5.89 -3.30 -14.73
N ILE A 67 4.84 -3.95 -15.24
CA ILE A 67 4.05 -3.45 -16.38
C ILE A 67 3.40 -2.13 -16.01
N SER A 68 2.79 -2.00 -14.82
CA SER A 68 2.10 -0.76 -14.42
C SER A 68 3.02 0.45 -14.46
N ARG A 69 4.28 0.30 -14.05
CA ARG A 69 5.31 1.35 -14.15
C ARG A 69 5.70 1.63 -15.60
N THR A 70 5.95 0.56 -16.36
CA THR A 70 6.44 0.65 -17.74
C THR A 70 5.45 1.38 -18.65
N VAL A 71 4.15 1.12 -18.49
CA VAL A 71 3.09 1.73 -19.31
C VAL A 71 2.45 2.94 -18.66
N ASN A 72 2.93 3.37 -17.48
CA ASN A 72 2.34 4.45 -16.68
C ASN A 72 0.83 4.23 -16.43
N ALA A 73 0.47 3.00 -16.06
CA ALA A 73 -0.90 2.62 -15.75
C ALA A 73 -1.43 3.43 -14.56
N LYS A 74 -2.75 3.61 -14.49
CA LYS A 74 -3.40 4.33 -13.38
C LYS A 74 -3.80 3.43 -12.22
N ALA A 75 -3.89 2.11 -12.43
CA ALA A 75 -4.25 1.13 -11.42
C ALA A 75 -3.88 -0.29 -11.85
N ILE A 76 -3.84 -1.22 -10.90
CA ILE A 76 -3.81 -2.67 -11.13
C ILE A 76 -5.17 -3.24 -10.72
N VAL A 77 -5.85 -3.96 -11.62
CA VAL A 77 -7.12 -4.63 -11.32
C VAL A 77 -6.86 -6.10 -10.99
N SER A 78 -7.27 -6.54 -9.80
CA SER A 78 -7.02 -7.87 -9.26
C SER A 78 -8.33 -8.62 -9.04
N PHE A 79 -8.83 -9.30 -10.08
CA PHE A 79 -9.97 -10.20 -9.93
C PHE A 79 -9.65 -11.30 -8.92
N THR A 80 -10.41 -11.36 -7.83
CA THR A 80 -10.09 -12.24 -6.71
C THR A 80 -11.35 -12.78 -6.05
N VAL A 81 -11.34 -14.07 -5.74
CA VAL A 81 -12.34 -14.71 -4.89
C VAL A 81 -11.65 -15.01 -3.56
N GLY A 82 -12.15 -14.44 -2.46
CA GLY A 82 -11.54 -14.57 -1.14
C GLY A 82 -10.30 -13.69 -0.89
N GLY A 83 -10.00 -12.72 -1.77
CA GLY A 83 -9.02 -11.64 -1.50
C GLY A 83 -7.54 -11.99 -1.64
N THR A 84 -7.17 -13.27 -1.80
CA THR A 84 -5.76 -13.69 -1.79
C THR A 84 -4.89 -13.04 -2.88
N THR A 85 -5.43 -12.80 -4.08
CA THR A 85 -4.71 -12.11 -5.16
C THR A 85 -4.42 -10.65 -4.79
N ALA A 86 -5.42 -9.94 -4.25
CA ALA A 86 -5.28 -8.55 -3.83
C ALA A 86 -4.28 -8.38 -2.68
N ILE A 87 -4.28 -9.30 -1.70
CA ILE A 87 -3.30 -9.30 -0.60
C ILE A 87 -1.88 -9.51 -1.14
N ARG A 88 -1.69 -10.48 -2.05
CA ARG A 88 -0.39 -10.71 -2.69
C ARG A 88 0.07 -9.49 -3.51
N ALA A 89 -0.85 -8.81 -4.20
CA ALA A 89 -0.56 -7.57 -4.91
C ALA A 89 -0.14 -6.45 -3.95
N SER A 90 -0.86 -6.27 -2.84
CA SER A 90 -0.54 -5.26 -1.80
C SER A 90 0.85 -5.50 -1.19
N LYS A 91 1.22 -6.77 -0.93
CA LYS A 91 2.54 -7.14 -0.40
C LYS A 91 3.69 -6.65 -1.29
N LYS A 92 3.46 -6.51 -2.61
CA LYS A 92 4.47 -6.02 -3.56
C LYS A 92 4.55 -4.49 -3.63
N ARG A 93 3.74 -3.76 -2.85
CA ARG A 93 3.76 -2.29 -2.72
C ARG A 93 3.85 -1.60 -4.09
N PRO A 94 2.86 -1.79 -4.98
CA PRO A 94 2.80 -1.04 -6.22
C PRO A 94 2.60 0.45 -5.93
N ASP A 95 3.13 1.29 -6.81
CA ASP A 95 3.01 2.75 -6.81
C ASP A 95 1.67 3.24 -7.35
N VAL A 96 0.79 2.31 -7.75
CA VAL A 96 -0.55 2.58 -8.25
C VAL A 96 -1.58 1.85 -7.39
N PRO A 97 -2.82 2.38 -7.29
CA PRO A 97 -3.90 1.73 -6.58
C PRO A 97 -4.18 0.31 -7.09
N ILE A 98 -4.55 -0.58 -6.16
CA ILE A 98 -5.08 -1.91 -6.47
C ILE A 98 -6.60 -1.85 -6.40
N LEU A 99 -7.27 -2.21 -7.48
CA LEU A 99 -8.71 -2.39 -7.54
C LEU A 99 -8.99 -3.89 -7.42
N ALA A 100 -9.53 -4.33 -6.29
CA ALA A 100 -9.75 -5.74 -5.95
C ALA A 100 -11.21 -6.15 -6.11
#